data_AF-A0A9D0M786-F1
#
_entry.id   AF-A0A9D0M786-F1
#
_cell.length_a   1.000
_cell.length_b   1.000
_cell.length_c   1.000
_cell.angle_alpha   90.00
_cell.angle_beta   90.00
_cell.angle_gamma   90.00
#
_symmetry.space_group_name_H-M   'P 1'
#
loop_
_entity.id
_entity.type
_entity.pdbx_description
1 polymer ?
#
loop_
_entity_poly.entity_id
_entity_poly.type
_entity_poly.pdbx_seq_one_letter_code
_entity_poly.pdbx_strand_id
1 'polypeptide(L)'
;MRRFRAAYRKKTKKAPQRELPPRFFFVPFQVVNDSQTLLYSPYRDMETMAEEVIRALKRFNDRRPPEERIALVFKEHPMDRGAVSYDRLREKYRENDDITILAEGDIRDLIDKSLGVVTINSTVGLDAIARGQKVMCIGRAFYAIGGIALQGGPETLAEDIEEFAGFIPDRNAVQGFLHYLKDEYSMEGNEYYYNREQLEKIARRILDALEGEK
;
A
#
# COMPACT_ATOMS: atom_id res chain seq x y z
N MET A 1 -12.05 16.59 29.90
CA MET A 1 -10.97 16.27 28.94
C MET A 1 -9.88 15.36 29.55
N ARG A 2 -10.24 14.18 30.06
CA ARG A 2 -9.28 13.27 30.74
C ARG A 2 -9.72 11.81 30.72
N ARG A 3 -10.30 11.34 29.60
CA ARG A 3 -10.86 9.97 29.46
C ARG A 3 -10.45 9.21 28.19
N PHE A 4 -9.52 9.73 27.37
CA PHE A 4 -9.06 9.06 26.13
C PHE A 4 -7.56 8.68 26.11
N ARG A 5 -6.82 8.75 27.22
CA ARG A 5 -5.38 8.43 27.25
C ARG A 5 -5.02 7.04 27.83
N ALA A 6 -5.99 6.21 28.18
CA ALA A 6 -5.74 4.97 28.93
C ALA A 6 -5.81 3.66 28.11
N ALA A 7 -5.82 3.72 26.77
CA ALA A 7 -5.80 2.53 25.92
C ALA A 7 -4.43 2.25 25.25
N TYR A 8 -3.42 3.10 25.46
CA TYR A 8 -2.11 2.98 24.81
C TYR A 8 -1.02 2.51 25.79
N ARG A 9 -1.23 1.37 26.46
CA ARG A 9 -0.14 0.71 27.21
C ARG A 9 0.53 -0.32 26.29
N LYS A 10 1.47 0.17 25.46
CA LYS A 10 2.38 -0.64 24.62
C LYS A 10 2.99 -1.77 25.46
N LYS A 11 2.55 -3.01 25.25
CA LYS A 11 3.36 -4.21 25.54
C LYS A 11 4.21 -4.47 24.31
N THR A 12 5.32 -3.75 24.17
CA THR A 12 6.36 -4.05 23.19
C THR A 12 7.16 -5.26 23.68
N LYS A 13 6.69 -6.47 23.40
CA LYS A 13 7.64 -7.56 23.18
C LYS A 13 8.22 -7.29 21.80
N LYS A 14 9.47 -6.79 21.74
CA LYS A 14 10.22 -6.74 20.48
C LYS A 14 10.28 -8.17 19.96
N ALA A 15 9.48 -8.49 18.95
CA ALA A 15 9.67 -9.71 18.20
C ALA A 15 11.08 -9.63 17.57
N PRO A 16 11.83 -10.73 17.51
CA PRO A 16 13.12 -10.73 16.82
C PRO A 16 12.87 -10.25 15.38
N GLN A 17 13.54 -9.16 15.02
CA GLN A 17 13.43 -8.58 13.69
C GLN A 17 14.22 -9.50 12.76
N ARG A 18 13.53 -10.36 12.02
CA ARG A 18 14.14 -11.17 10.95
C ARG A 18 14.77 -10.18 9.96
N GLU A 19 16.00 -10.45 9.53
CA GLU A 19 16.63 -9.63 8.49
C GLU A 19 15.74 -9.61 7.25
N LEU A 20 15.63 -8.46 6.60
CA LEU A 20 14.82 -8.35 5.39
C LEU A 20 15.47 -9.18 4.27
N PRO A 21 14.67 -9.92 3.48
CA PRO A 21 15.18 -10.60 2.30
C PRO A 21 15.90 -9.61 1.37
N PRO A 22 16.95 -10.01 0.65
CA PRO A 22 17.69 -9.11 -0.24
C PRO A 22 16.84 -8.63 -1.43
N ARG A 23 15.85 -9.42 -1.85
CA ARG A 23 14.95 -9.15 -2.98
C ARG A 23 13.53 -9.41 -2.54
N PHE A 24 12.72 -8.36 -2.41
CA PHE A 24 11.34 -8.52 -1.99
C PHE A 24 10.40 -7.48 -2.59
N PHE A 25 9.13 -7.85 -2.76
CA PHE A 25 8.05 -6.87 -2.89
C PHE A 25 7.48 -6.56 -1.50
N PHE A 26 7.17 -5.29 -1.28
CA PHE A 26 6.56 -4.82 -0.06
C PHE A 26 5.03 -4.79 -0.19
N VAL A 27 4.33 -5.34 0.80
CA VAL A 27 2.87 -5.39 0.84
C VAL A 27 2.35 -4.79 2.15
N PRO A 28 1.95 -3.51 2.17
CA PRO A 28 1.36 -2.89 3.35
C PRO A 28 -0.05 -3.43 3.57
N PHE A 29 -0.34 -3.96 4.76
CA PHE A 29 -1.71 -4.20 5.18
C PHE A 29 -2.44 -2.88 5.44
N GLN A 30 -3.75 -2.93 5.25
CA GLN A 30 -4.65 -1.80 5.42
C GLN A 30 -5.65 -2.09 6.53
N VAL A 31 -6.22 -1.05 7.12
CA VAL A 31 -7.26 -1.17 8.14
C VAL A 31 -8.45 -1.94 7.54
N VAL A 32 -8.82 -3.05 8.17
CA VAL A 32 -9.88 -3.95 7.65
C VAL A 32 -11.22 -3.24 7.50
N ASN A 33 -11.54 -2.31 8.41
CA ASN A 33 -12.81 -1.59 8.44
C ASN A 33 -12.74 -0.18 7.80
N ASP A 34 -11.68 0.13 7.04
CA ASP A 34 -11.64 1.37 6.28
C ASP A 34 -12.63 1.30 5.11
N SER A 35 -13.34 2.40 4.85
CA SER A 35 -14.16 2.57 3.64
C SER A 35 -13.43 2.21 2.34
N GLN A 36 -12.13 2.53 2.24
CA GLN A 36 -11.30 2.23 1.08
C GLN A 36 -11.10 0.73 0.91
N THR A 37 -10.92 0.00 2.01
CA THR A 37 -10.88 -1.46 1.98
C THR A 37 -12.25 -2.04 1.64
N LEU A 38 -13.32 -1.57 2.29
CA LEU A 38 -14.66 -2.14 2.14
C LEU A 38 -15.29 -1.92 0.75
N LEU A 39 -15.04 -0.78 0.11
CA LEU A 39 -15.71 -0.38 -1.14
C LEU A 39 -14.87 -0.63 -2.39
N TYR A 40 -13.54 -0.67 -2.24
CA TYR A 40 -12.62 -0.66 -3.38
C TYR A 40 -11.60 -1.80 -3.36
N SER A 41 -11.65 -2.68 -2.34
CA SER A 41 -10.95 -3.97 -2.35
C SER A 41 -11.83 -5.06 -2.97
N PRO A 42 -11.27 -5.95 -3.82
CA PRO A 42 -11.95 -7.19 -4.18
C PRO A 42 -11.82 -8.27 -3.09
N TYR A 43 -10.93 -8.07 -2.10
CA TYR A 43 -10.65 -9.03 -1.04
C TYR A 43 -11.52 -8.78 0.18
N ARG A 44 -12.01 -9.87 0.79
CA ARG A 44 -12.79 -9.84 2.03
C ARG A 44 -11.99 -9.32 3.23
N ASP A 45 -10.72 -9.69 3.31
CA ASP A 45 -9.82 -9.35 4.41
C ASP A 45 -8.35 -9.43 3.96
N MET A 46 -7.45 -8.94 4.83
CA MET A 46 -6.02 -8.91 4.54
C MET A 46 -5.38 -10.31 4.50
N GLU A 47 -5.93 -11.30 5.20
CA GLU A 47 -5.41 -12.68 5.15
C GLU A 47 -5.66 -13.30 3.78
N THR A 48 -6.89 -13.16 3.27
CA THR A 48 -7.29 -13.62 1.92
C THR A 48 -6.42 -12.95 0.86
N MET A 49 -6.24 -11.63 0.93
CA MET A 49 -5.33 -10.90 0.04
C MET A 49 -3.90 -11.44 0.11
N ALA A 50 -3.35 -11.62 1.31
CA ALA A 50 -2.00 -12.13 1.48
C ALA A 50 -1.84 -13.54 0.88
N GLU A 51 -2.81 -14.44 1.12
CA GLU A 51 -2.77 -15.79 0.56
C GLU A 51 -2.79 -15.82 -0.97
N GLU A 52 -3.57 -14.93 -1.60
CA GLU A 52 -3.62 -14.82 -3.06
C GLU A 52 -2.31 -14.26 -3.63
N VAL A 53 -1.77 -13.20 -3.04
CA VAL A 53 -0.47 -12.63 -3.44
C VAL A 53 0.65 -13.66 -3.27
N ILE A 54 0.65 -14.41 -2.16
CA ILE A 54 1.62 -15.49 -1.92
C ILE A 54 1.49 -16.60 -2.99
N ARG A 55 0.27 -17.00 -3.32
CA ARG A 55 0.02 -18.02 -4.35
C ARG A 55 0.52 -17.56 -5.72
N ALA A 56 0.27 -16.31 -6.08
CA ALA A 56 0.73 -15.72 -7.32
C ALA A 56 2.27 -15.62 -7.37
N LEU A 57 2.90 -15.14 -6.29
CA LEU A 57 4.37 -15.10 -6.18
C LEU A 57 4.98 -16.50 -6.28
N LYS A 58 4.38 -17.51 -5.64
CA LYS A 58 4.86 -18.89 -5.73
C LYS A 58 4.93 -19.35 -7.19
N ARG A 59 3.89 -19.11 -7.99
CA ARG A 59 3.88 -19.44 -9.43
C ARG A 59 4.98 -18.71 -10.20
N PHE A 60 5.26 -17.46 -9.83
CA PHE A 60 6.36 -16.66 -10.40
C PHE A 60 7.74 -17.26 -10.04
N ASN A 61 7.95 -17.64 -8.78
CA ASN A 61 9.21 -18.21 -8.27
C ASN A 61 9.45 -19.66 -8.73
N ASP A 62 8.40 -20.46 -8.93
CA ASP A 62 8.51 -21.87 -9.38
C ASP A 62 9.14 -22.00 -10.78
N ARG A 63 9.11 -20.92 -11.58
CA ARG A 63 9.69 -20.85 -12.93
C ARG A 63 11.10 -20.26 -12.95
N ARG A 64 11.70 -20.00 -11.79
CA ARG A 64 12.95 -19.26 -11.64
C ARG A 64 13.97 -19.98 -10.77
N PRO A 65 15.27 -19.80 -11.06
CA PRO A 65 16.31 -20.34 -10.20
C PRO A 65 16.29 -19.61 -8.84
N PRO A 66 16.78 -20.25 -7.75
CA PRO A 66 16.70 -19.71 -6.39
C PRO A 66 17.22 -18.26 -6.23
N GLU A 67 18.28 -17.90 -6.94
CA GLU A 67 18.92 -16.58 -6.91
C GLU A 67 18.09 -15.45 -7.53
N GLU A 68 17.11 -15.77 -8.37
CA GLU A 68 16.21 -14.81 -9.00
C GLU A 68 14.87 -14.68 -8.28
N ARG A 69 14.63 -15.54 -7.27
CA ARG A 69 13.39 -15.51 -6.50
C ARG A 69 13.21 -14.19 -5.78
N ILE A 70 11.94 -13.83 -5.63
CA ILE A 70 11.52 -12.62 -4.92
C ILE A 70 10.72 -13.06 -3.70
N ALA A 71 10.99 -12.44 -2.56
CA ALA A 71 10.22 -12.62 -1.34
C ALA A 71 9.05 -11.62 -1.25
N LEU A 72 8.12 -11.87 -0.33
CA LEU A 72 7.08 -10.92 0.09
C LEU A 72 7.33 -10.49 1.52
N VAL A 73 7.37 -9.17 1.73
CA VAL A 73 7.38 -8.59 3.07
C VAL A 73 6.03 -7.91 3.31
N PHE A 74 5.21 -8.53 4.13
CA PHE A 74 3.97 -7.97 4.63
C PHE A 74 4.24 -7.12 5.87
N LYS A 75 3.51 -6.03 6.04
CA LYS A 75 3.57 -5.22 7.26
C LYS A 75 2.17 -4.88 7.75
N GLU A 76 1.90 -5.21 9.01
CA GLU A 76 0.64 -4.90 9.68
C GLU A 76 0.38 -3.39 9.77
N HIS A 77 -0.90 -3.02 9.67
CA HIS A 77 -1.32 -1.65 9.87
C HIS A 77 -1.26 -1.28 11.37
N PRO A 78 -0.67 -0.12 11.76
CA PRO A 78 -0.54 0.27 13.16
C PRO A 78 -1.86 0.34 13.93
N MET A 79 -2.96 0.71 13.26
CA MET A 79 -4.29 0.82 13.86
C MET A 79 -4.94 -0.54 14.15
N ASP A 80 -4.54 -1.59 13.45
CA ASP A 80 -5.10 -2.94 13.64
C ASP A 80 -4.34 -3.73 14.71
N ARG A 81 -3.20 -3.21 15.19
CA ARG A 81 -2.37 -3.88 16.20
C ARG A 81 -3.16 -4.14 17.49
N GLY A 82 -3.34 -5.42 17.79
CA GLY A 82 -4.07 -5.89 18.97
C GLY A 82 -5.59 -5.97 18.79
N ALA A 83 -6.13 -5.50 17.67
CA ALA A 83 -7.53 -5.66 17.28
C ALA A 83 -7.70 -6.80 16.26
N VAL A 84 -6.73 -6.96 15.36
CA VAL A 84 -6.66 -8.05 14.39
C VAL A 84 -5.42 -8.88 14.70
N SER A 85 -5.55 -10.21 14.67
CA SER A 85 -4.41 -11.13 14.79
C SER A 85 -4.11 -11.75 13.43
N TYR A 86 -2.84 -11.71 13.06
CA TYR A 86 -2.28 -12.41 11.89
C TYR A 86 -1.42 -13.60 12.31
N ASP A 87 -1.64 -14.14 13.51
CA ASP A 87 -0.83 -15.25 14.05
C ASP A 87 -1.01 -16.53 13.25
N ARG A 88 -2.22 -16.77 12.71
CA ARG A 88 -2.49 -17.89 11.81
C ARG A 88 -1.65 -17.80 10.54
N LEU A 89 -1.63 -16.62 9.92
CA LEU A 89 -0.84 -16.36 8.72
C LEU A 89 0.67 -16.50 9.00
N ARG A 90 1.14 -15.94 10.13
CA ARG A 90 2.53 -16.10 10.58
C ARG A 90 2.92 -17.55 10.79
N GLU A 91 2.11 -18.32 11.50
CA GLU A 91 2.40 -19.73 11.79
C GLU A 91 2.42 -20.55 10.50
N LYS A 92 1.44 -20.32 9.61
CA LYS A 92 1.35 -21.01 8.31
C LYS A 92 2.59 -20.81 7.43
N TYR A 93 3.20 -19.62 7.47
CA TYR A 93 4.35 -19.27 6.64
C TYR A 93 5.67 -19.14 7.42
N ARG A 94 5.73 -19.63 8.66
CA ARG A 94 6.89 -19.45 9.55
C ARG A 94 8.20 -20.00 8.98
N GLU A 95 8.11 -21.16 8.35
CA GLU A 95 9.22 -21.92 7.74
C GLU A 95 9.41 -21.60 6.26
N ASN A 96 8.71 -20.59 5.71
CA ASN A 96 8.88 -20.16 4.34
C ASN A 96 9.77 -18.90 4.29
N ASP A 97 11.00 -19.06 3.78
CA ASP A 97 11.98 -17.97 3.71
C ASP A 97 11.60 -16.85 2.73
N ASP A 98 10.72 -17.14 1.76
CA ASP A 98 10.20 -16.12 0.83
C ASP A 98 9.12 -15.24 1.47
N ILE A 99 8.60 -15.57 2.67
CA ILE A 99 7.48 -14.85 3.28
C ILE A 99 7.86 -14.28 4.64
N THR A 100 7.80 -12.96 4.77
CA THR A 100 8.04 -12.25 6.03
C THR A 100 6.81 -11.42 6.39
N ILE A 101 6.29 -11.56 7.62
CA ILE A 101 5.15 -10.79 8.12
C ILE A 101 5.61 -9.99 9.34
N LEU A 102 5.69 -8.67 9.18
CA LEU A 102 6.19 -7.74 10.17
C LEU A 102 5.04 -7.09 10.94
N ALA A 103 5.06 -7.20 12.27
CA ALA A 103 4.20 -6.38 13.12
C ALA A 103 4.69 -4.91 13.16
N GLU A 104 6.01 -4.70 13.11
CA GLU A 104 6.66 -3.38 13.19
C GLU A 104 7.73 -3.17 12.13
N GLY A 105 8.09 -1.91 11.89
CA GLY A 105 9.12 -1.48 10.94
C GLY A 105 8.87 -0.04 10.53
N ASP A 106 9.82 0.59 9.84
CA ASP A 106 9.61 1.89 9.20
C ASP A 106 9.04 1.68 7.78
N ILE A 107 7.96 2.37 7.40
CA ILE A 107 7.35 2.18 6.07
C ILE A 107 8.27 2.71 4.96
N ARG A 108 8.97 3.82 5.20
CA ARG A 108 9.85 4.45 4.21
C ARG A 108 11.05 3.54 3.94
N ASP A 109 11.64 2.98 4.98
CA ASP A 109 12.74 2.01 4.85
C ASP A 109 12.31 0.76 4.05
N LEU A 110 11.09 0.25 4.29
CA LEU A 110 10.55 -0.89 3.54
C LEU A 110 10.29 -0.56 2.07
N ILE A 111 9.75 0.63 1.78
CA ILE A 111 9.57 1.11 0.40
C ILE A 111 10.93 1.20 -0.30
N ASP A 112 11.89 1.92 0.31
CA ASP A 112 13.18 2.24 -0.30
C ASP A 112 14.01 0.98 -0.60
N LYS A 113 13.88 -0.07 0.21
CA LYS A 113 14.59 -1.35 0.06
C LYS A 113 13.87 -2.37 -0.80
N SER A 114 12.57 -2.18 -1.06
CA SER A 114 11.79 -3.13 -1.86
C SER A 114 12.13 -3.02 -3.35
N LEU A 115 11.82 -4.08 -4.11
CA LEU A 115 11.81 -4.04 -5.58
C LEU A 115 10.56 -3.34 -6.13
N GLY A 116 9.59 -3.03 -5.28
CA GLY A 116 8.29 -2.49 -5.64
C GLY A 116 7.24 -2.77 -4.57
N VAL A 117 6.15 -2.02 -4.61
CA VAL A 117 5.04 -2.12 -3.65
C VAL A 117 3.81 -2.72 -4.32
N VAL A 118 3.24 -3.76 -3.72
CA VAL A 118 1.93 -4.29 -4.08
C VAL A 118 0.93 -3.85 -3.02
N THR A 119 -0.13 -3.14 -3.40
CA THR A 119 -1.11 -2.60 -2.46
C THR A 119 -2.52 -2.70 -3.02
N ILE A 120 -3.55 -2.73 -2.19
CA ILE A 120 -4.94 -2.68 -2.69
C ILE A 120 -5.20 -1.28 -3.24
N ASN A 121 -5.08 -0.26 -2.38
CA ASN A 121 -5.26 1.15 -2.72
C ASN A 121 -4.68 2.11 -1.66
N SER A 122 -3.74 1.64 -0.84
CA SER A 122 -3.19 2.44 0.27
C SER A 122 -2.49 3.71 -0.23
N THR A 123 -2.49 4.78 0.56
CA THR A 123 -1.64 5.96 0.30
C THR A 123 -0.14 5.63 0.33
N VAL A 124 0.25 4.50 0.93
CA VAL A 124 1.61 3.95 0.83
C VAL A 124 2.02 3.72 -0.62
N GLY A 125 1.09 3.42 -1.53
CA GLY A 125 1.35 3.36 -2.97
C GLY A 125 1.76 4.72 -3.55
N LEU A 126 1.10 5.81 -3.16
CA LEU A 126 1.49 7.16 -3.56
C LEU A 126 2.85 7.56 -3.00
N ASP A 127 3.13 7.22 -1.74
CA ASP A 127 4.45 7.44 -1.13
C ASP A 127 5.54 6.69 -1.90
N ALA A 128 5.27 5.46 -2.34
CA ALA A 128 6.19 4.66 -3.15
C ALA A 128 6.42 5.27 -4.54
N ILE A 129 5.36 5.69 -5.23
CA ILE A 129 5.45 6.41 -6.51
C ILE A 129 6.30 7.68 -6.37
N ALA A 130 6.06 8.47 -5.33
CA ALA A 130 6.83 9.70 -5.05
C ALA A 130 8.32 9.43 -4.76
N ARG A 131 8.66 8.22 -4.33
CA ARG A 131 10.04 7.75 -4.11
C ARG A 131 10.66 7.08 -5.34
N GLY A 132 9.95 7.06 -6.46
CA GLY A 132 10.39 6.42 -7.70
C GLY A 132 10.31 4.89 -7.67
N GLN A 133 9.62 4.31 -6.68
CA GLN A 133 9.35 2.88 -6.63
C GLN A 133 8.17 2.53 -7.53
N LYS A 134 8.24 1.36 -8.16
CA LYS A 134 7.11 0.83 -8.92
C LYS A 134 6.01 0.32 -8.01
N VAL A 135 4.77 0.48 -8.44
CA VAL A 135 3.59 0.10 -7.68
C VAL A 135 2.63 -0.72 -8.53
N MET A 136 2.06 -1.77 -7.91
CA MET A 136 0.93 -2.51 -8.45
C MET A 136 -0.26 -2.40 -7.49
N CYS A 137 -1.39 -1.97 -8.03
CA CYS A 137 -2.66 -1.83 -7.32
C CYS A 137 -3.53 -3.06 -7.59
N ILE A 138 -3.80 -3.87 -6.57
CA ILE A 138 -4.65 -5.07 -6.66
C ILE A 138 -6.10 -4.81 -6.19
N GLY A 139 -6.43 -3.54 -5.94
CA GLY A 139 -7.79 -3.04 -5.81
C GLY A 139 -7.99 -1.82 -6.68
N ARG A 140 -9.12 -1.14 -6.50
CA ARG A 140 -9.42 0.10 -7.23
C ARG A 140 -8.70 1.27 -6.56
N ALA A 141 -7.68 1.80 -7.23
CA ALA A 141 -6.95 2.97 -6.82
C ALA A 141 -6.96 4.01 -7.94
N PHE A 142 -7.26 5.28 -7.62
CA PHE A 142 -7.32 6.35 -8.62
C PHE A 142 -5.96 6.63 -9.29
N TYR A 143 -4.86 6.18 -8.67
CA TYR A 143 -3.50 6.34 -9.15
C TYR A 143 -2.99 5.10 -9.91
N ALA A 144 -3.81 4.06 -10.10
CA ALA A 144 -3.52 2.91 -10.96
C ALA A 144 -3.64 3.30 -12.45
N ILE A 145 -2.80 4.24 -12.86
CA ILE A 145 -2.80 4.83 -14.20
C ILE A 145 -1.62 4.25 -14.98
N GLY A 146 -1.87 3.86 -16.24
CA GLY A 146 -0.84 3.32 -17.13
C GLY A 146 0.40 4.22 -17.20
N GLY A 147 1.58 3.62 -17.06
CA GLY A 147 2.85 4.34 -16.96
C GLY A 147 3.20 4.86 -15.57
N ILE A 148 2.27 4.87 -14.61
CA ILE A 148 2.52 5.33 -13.23
C ILE A 148 2.51 4.14 -12.27
N ALA A 149 1.44 3.36 -12.29
CA ALA A 149 1.28 2.14 -11.51
C ALA A 149 0.50 1.10 -12.32
N LEU A 150 0.83 -0.17 -12.12
CA LEU A 150 0.07 -1.25 -12.74
C LEU A 150 -1.24 -1.48 -12.00
N GLN A 151 -2.29 -1.76 -12.75
CA GLN A 151 -3.54 -2.29 -12.21
C GLN A 151 -3.49 -3.82 -12.33
N GLY A 152 -3.52 -4.51 -11.19
CA GLY A 152 -3.69 -5.95 -11.12
C GLY A 152 -5.11 -6.32 -10.67
N GLY A 153 -5.41 -7.62 -10.71
CA GLY A 153 -6.68 -8.17 -10.26
C GLY A 153 -6.55 -9.59 -9.70
N PRO A 154 -7.47 -10.04 -8.84
CA PRO A 154 -7.43 -11.39 -8.26
C PRO A 154 -7.32 -12.52 -9.30
N GLU A 155 -8.04 -12.38 -10.43
CA GLU A 155 -8.10 -13.41 -11.47
C GLU A 155 -6.83 -13.50 -12.33
N THR A 156 -6.06 -12.42 -12.41
CA THR A 156 -4.86 -12.27 -13.27
C THR A 156 -3.57 -12.12 -12.46
N LEU A 157 -3.65 -12.25 -11.13
CA LEU A 157 -2.58 -11.82 -10.23
C LEU A 157 -1.22 -12.50 -10.50
N ALA A 158 -1.24 -13.73 -11.02
CA ALA A 158 0.00 -14.45 -11.36
C ALA A 158 0.69 -13.84 -12.58
N GLU A 159 -0.08 -13.46 -13.60
CA GLU A 159 0.38 -12.75 -14.79
C GLU A 159 0.77 -11.31 -14.43
N ASP A 160 -0.02 -10.65 -13.57
CA ASP A 160 0.24 -9.28 -13.13
C ASP A 160 1.56 -9.17 -12.35
N ILE A 161 1.92 -10.16 -11.52
CA ILE A 161 3.22 -10.20 -10.83
C ILE A 161 4.38 -10.34 -11.83
N GLU A 162 4.20 -11.11 -12.90
CA GLU A 162 5.21 -11.27 -13.95
C GLU A 162 5.45 -9.94 -14.66
N GLU A 163 4.37 -9.25 -15.05
CA GLU A 163 4.45 -7.91 -15.64
C GLU A 163 5.07 -6.90 -14.65
N PHE A 164 4.63 -6.93 -13.39
CA PHE A 164 5.12 -6.06 -12.34
C PHE A 164 6.61 -6.23 -12.07
N ALA A 165 7.13 -7.46 -12.13
CA ALA A 165 8.55 -7.72 -11.98
C ALA A 165 9.41 -7.02 -13.04
N GLY A 166 8.90 -6.88 -14.28
CA GLY A 166 9.54 -6.16 -15.38
C GLY A 166 9.14 -4.69 -15.51
N PHE A 167 8.09 -4.23 -14.83
CA PHE A 167 7.54 -2.90 -14.99
C PHE A 167 8.53 -1.80 -14.59
N ILE A 168 8.59 -0.76 -15.42
CA ILE A 168 9.38 0.46 -15.20
C ILE A 168 8.41 1.65 -15.36
N PRO A 169 8.15 2.42 -14.29
CA PRO A 169 7.31 3.60 -14.37
C PRO A 169 7.89 4.66 -15.33
N ASP A 170 7.02 5.29 -16.12
CA ASP A 170 7.35 6.46 -16.92
C ASP A 170 7.56 7.66 -16.00
N ARG A 171 8.81 8.12 -15.93
CA ARG A 171 9.22 9.24 -15.07
C ARG A 171 8.46 10.52 -15.37
N ASN A 172 8.16 10.80 -16.65
CA ASN A 172 7.44 12.01 -17.03
C ASN A 172 5.97 11.93 -16.62
N ALA A 173 5.35 10.75 -16.81
CA ALA A 173 3.98 10.51 -16.36
C ALA A 173 3.87 10.61 -14.83
N VAL A 174 4.80 9.98 -14.11
CA VAL A 174 4.87 10.06 -12.64
C VAL A 174 5.04 11.50 -12.17
N GLN A 175 5.98 12.25 -12.73
CA GLN A 175 6.21 13.64 -12.34
C GLN A 175 5.00 14.52 -12.63
N GLY A 176 4.40 14.40 -13.83
CA GLY A 176 3.21 15.13 -14.20
C GLY A 176 2.02 14.83 -13.28
N PHE A 177 1.85 13.56 -12.91
CA PHE A 177 0.82 13.15 -11.97
C PHE A 177 1.05 13.69 -10.56
N LEU A 178 2.28 13.65 -10.04
CA LEU A 178 2.58 14.21 -8.72
C LEU A 178 2.41 15.73 -8.68
N HIS A 179 2.78 16.44 -9.76
CA HIS A 179 2.49 17.86 -9.90
C HIS A 179 0.98 18.12 -9.91
N TYR A 180 0.21 17.39 -10.72
CA TYR A 180 -1.25 17.48 -10.72
C TYR A 180 -1.82 17.24 -9.33
N LEU A 181 -1.37 16.20 -8.62
CA LEU A 181 -1.87 15.91 -7.28
C LEU A 181 -1.62 17.04 -6.30
N LYS A 182 -0.45 17.67 -6.38
CA LYS A 182 -0.05 18.75 -5.48
C LYS A 182 -0.74 20.07 -5.82
N ASP A 183 -0.70 20.46 -7.07
CA ASP A 183 -1.01 21.83 -7.51
C ASP A 183 -2.48 21.96 -7.93
N GLU A 184 -3.09 20.88 -8.44
CA GLU A 184 -4.46 20.86 -8.94
C GLU A 184 -5.42 20.00 -8.11
N TYR A 185 -5.07 18.79 -7.70
CA TYR A 185 -6.02 17.95 -6.96
C TYR A 185 -6.14 18.39 -5.50
N SER A 186 -5.01 18.50 -4.81
CA SER A 186 -4.96 18.81 -3.39
C SER A 186 -5.16 20.31 -3.13
N MET A 187 -5.60 20.62 -1.91
CA MET A 187 -5.59 21.99 -1.40
C MET A 187 -4.58 22.09 -0.27
N GLU A 188 -3.76 23.13 -0.29
CA GLU A 188 -2.85 23.40 0.83
C GLU A 188 -3.65 23.69 2.10
N GLY A 189 -3.31 23.02 3.20
CA GLY A 189 -3.97 23.20 4.49
C GLY A 189 -4.04 21.90 5.32
N ASN A 190 -4.65 21.99 6.49
CA ASN A 190 -5.04 20.83 7.29
C ASN A 190 -6.39 21.08 7.95
N GLU A 191 -7.02 20.04 8.51
CA GLU A 191 -8.35 20.12 9.12
C GLU A 191 -8.46 21.11 10.30
N TYR A 192 -7.34 21.56 10.88
CA TYR A 192 -7.32 22.43 12.05
C TYR A 192 -7.04 23.90 11.72
N TYR A 193 -6.43 24.20 10.57
CA TYR A 193 -6.00 25.56 10.23
C TYR A 193 -6.16 25.86 8.74
N TYR A 194 -7.13 26.72 8.43
CA TYR A 194 -7.30 27.34 7.12
C TYR A 194 -7.18 28.85 7.24
N ASN A 195 -6.45 29.48 6.33
CA ASN A 195 -6.50 30.92 6.14
C ASN A 195 -7.67 31.30 5.20
N ARG A 196 -7.99 32.60 5.12
CA ARG A 196 -9.13 33.09 4.32
C ARG A 196 -8.99 32.74 2.83
N GLU A 197 -7.78 32.85 2.28
CA GLU A 197 -7.50 32.55 0.88
C GLU A 197 -7.78 31.07 0.54
N GLN A 198 -7.38 30.16 1.43
CA GLN A 198 -7.64 28.72 1.32
C GLN A 198 -9.15 28.42 1.38
N LEU A 199 -9.88 29.04 2.31
CA LEU A 199 -11.34 28.89 2.40
C LEU A 199 -12.05 29.41 1.14
N GLU A 200 -11.60 30.54 0.58
CA GLU A 200 -12.14 31.08 -0.67
C GLU A 200 -11.81 30.18 -1.87
N LYS A 201 -10.66 29.50 -1.90
CA LYS A 201 -10.33 28.50 -2.92
C LYS A 201 -11.22 27.25 -2.79
N ILE A 202 -11.46 26.76 -1.57
CA ILE A 202 -12.38 25.64 -1.30
C ILE A 202 -13.80 25.99 -1.75
N ALA A 203 -14.31 27.15 -1.34
CA ALA A 203 -15.66 27.60 -1.69
C ALA A 203 -15.85 27.70 -3.21
N ARG A 204 -14.87 28.29 -3.92
CA ARG A 204 -14.89 28.36 -5.40
C ARG A 204 -14.96 26.98 -6.03
N ARG A 205 -14.11 26.02 -5.61
CA ARG A 205 -14.16 24.66 -6.16
C ARG A 205 -15.49 23.95 -5.94
N ILE A 206 -16.12 24.15 -4.79
CA ILE A 206 -17.45 23.59 -4.52
C ILE A 206 -18.48 24.20 -5.47
N LEU A 207 -18.45 25.52 -5.67
CA LEU A 207 -19.36 26.21 -6.59
C LEU A 207 -19.12 25.76 -8.05
N ASP A 208 -17.87 25.71 -8.50
CA ASP A 208 -17.52 25.28 -9.85
C ASP A 208 -17.99 23.83 -10.12
N ALA A 209 -17.86 22.93 -9.13
CA ALA A 209 -18.35 21.56 -9.24
C ALA A 209 -19.88 21.48 -9.32
N LEU A 210 -20.60 22.37 -8.62
CA LEU A 210 -22.06 22.45 -8.68
C LEU A 210 -22.55 23.08 -10.00
N GLU A 211 -21.78 23.99 -10.59
CA GLU A 211 -22.12 24.66 -11.85
C GLU A 211 -21.72 23.85 -13.09
N GLY A 212 -20.70 22.99 -12.99
CA GLY A 212 -20.16 22.14 -14.06
C GLY A 212 -20.95 20.85 -14.35
N GLU A 213 -22.03 20.56 -13.60
CA GLU A 213 -22.96 19.43 -13.88
C GLU A 213 -24.11 19.82 -14.85
N LYS A 214 -23.85 20.66 -15.86
CA LYS A 214 -24.78 20.93 -16.98
C LYS A 214 -24.29 20.36 -18.30
#